data_AF-A0A9D7TUC6-F1
#
_entry.id   AF-A0A9D7TUC6-F1
#
_cell.length_a   1.000
_cell.length_b   1.000
_cell.length_c   1.000
_cell.angle_alpha   90.00
_cell.angle_beta   90.00
_cell.angle_gamma   90.00
#
_symmetry.space_group_name_H-M   'P 1'
#
loop_
_entity.id
_entity.type
_entity.pdbx_description
1 polymer ?
#
loop_
_entity_poly.entity_id
_entity_poly.type
_entity_poly.pdbx_seq_one_letter_code
_entity_poly.pdbx_strand_id
1 'polypeptide(L)'
;MRVYPEINNSLLGTAAQAVGEDVWAKFPSLQQWINGEKKPTVIQLADFAKSVHIPFGFFFLNELPIIKNTIPLFRTNSKVPHFDYSYELSETIKPFKKGKIGW
;
A
#
# COMPACT_ATOMS: atom_id res chain seq x y z
N MET A 1 13.48 -0.78 24.67
CA MET A 1 14.26 -1.08 23.45
C MET A 1 13.49 -0.50 22.26
N ARG A 2 14.05 0.45 21.51
CA ARG A 2 13.39 0.94 20.28
C ARG A 2 13.71 -0.04 19.16
N VAL A 3 12.74 -0.87 18.78
CA VAL A 3 12.85 -1.74 17.61
C VAL A 3 12.47 -0.88 16.41
N TYR A 4 13.45 -0.57 15.54
CA TYR A 4 13.13 0.05 14.27
C TYR A 4 12.71 -1.07 13.32
N PRO A 5 11.50 -1.02 12.77
CA PRO A 5 11.10 -2.00 11.76
C PRO A 5 12.02 -1.86 10.55
N GLU A 6 12.49 -3.00 10.03
CA GLU A 6 13.32 -3.02 8.83
C GLU A 6 12.48 -2.60 7.62
N ILE A 7 13.09 -1.79 6.75
CA ILE A 7 12.43 -1.26 5.56
C ILE A 7 12.54 -2.33 4.46
N ASN A 8 11.42 -2.64 3.82
CA ASN A 8 11.37 -3.54 2.69
C ASN A 8 11.78 -2.81 1.40
N ASN A 9 13.00 -3.07 0.95
CA ASN A 9 13.59 -2.42 -0.21
C ASN A 9 12.86 -2.79 -1.52
N SER A 10 12.28 -3.99 -1.62
CA SER A 10 11.52 -4.42 -2.79
C SER A 10 10.24 -3.59 -2.96
N LEU A 11 9.56 -3.27 -1.86
CA LEU A 11 8.37 -2.41 -1.89
C LEU A 11 8.68 -0.97 -2.28
N LEU A 12 9.87 -0.45 -1.95
CA LEU A 12 10.32 0.86 -2.45
C LEU A 12 10.44 0.87 -3.98
N GLY A 13 11.00 -0.21 -4.55
CA GLY A 13 11.13 -0.37 -6.00
C GLY A 13 9.77 -0.46 -6.69
N THR A 14 8.87 -1.30 -6.18
CA THR A 14 7.50 -1.44 -6.73
C THR A 14 6.72 -0.13 -6.65
N ALA A 15 6.83 0.60 -5.53
CA ALA A 15 6.19 1.90 -5.36
C ALA A 15 6.72 2.95 -6.35
N ALA A 16 8.03 2.98 -6.59
CA ALA A 16 8.64 3.88 -7.56
C ALA A 16 8.17 3.58 -8.99
N GLN A 17 8.05 2.31 -9.35
CA GLN A 17 7.55 1.87 -10.65
C GLN A 17 6.07 2.23 -10.86
N ALA A 18 5.24 2.19 -9.80
CA ALA A 18 3.82 2.48 -9.89
C ALA A 18 3.51 3.96 -10.22
N VAL A 19 4.41 4.88 -9.87
CA VAL A 19 4.19 6.33 -10.02
C VAL A 19 4.94 6.91 -11.23
N GLY A 20 6.06 6.30 -11.64
CA GLY A 20 6.81 6.67 -12.84
C GLY A 20 8.07 7.49 -12.58
N GLU A 21 8.64 8.07 -13.65
CA GLU A 21 9.97 8.69 -13.65
C GLU A 21 10.10 9.93 -12.74
N ASP A 22 9.00 10.64 -12.48
CA ASP A 22 8.98 11.87 -11.67
C ASP A 22 9.52 11.68 -10.24
N VAL A 23 9.36 10.47 -9.68
CA VAL A 23 9.82 10.16 -8.32
C VAL A 23 11.33 9.97 -8.27
N TRP A 24 11.93 9.45 -9.34
CA TRP A 24 13.38 9.26 -9.46
C TRP A 24 14.12 10.60 -9.53
N ALA A 25 13.54 11.60 -10.20
CA ALA A 25 14.07 12.95 -10.24
C ALA A 25 14.03 13.64 -8.86
N LYS A 26 12.97 13.42 -8.07
CA LYS A 26 12.83 14.01 -6.72
C LYS A 26 13.72 13.35 -5.67
N PHE A 27 13.96 12.04 -5.80
CA PHE A 27 14.71 11.26 -4.82
C PHE A 27 15.90 10.54 -5.48
N PRO A 28 17.02 11.24 -5.77
CA PRO A 28 18.18 10.61 -6.42
C PRO A 28 18.83 9.51 -5.58
N SER A 29 18.65 9.53 -4.25
CA SER A 29 19.11 8.46 -3.36
C SER A 29 18.20 7.22 -3.34
N LEU A 30 17.07 7.24 -4.05
CA LEU A 30 16.11 6.13 -4.05
C LEU A 30 16.73 4.82 -4.53
N GLN A 31 17.61 4.88 -5.53
CA GLN A 31 18.32 3.70 -6.04
C GLN A 31 19.24 3.07 -4.96
N GLN A 32 19.92 3.91 -4.16
CA GLN A 32 20.73 3.45 -3.03
C GLN A 32 19.87 2.86 -1.91
N TRP A 33 18.65 3.38 -1.75
CA TRP A 33 17.69 2.82 -0.79
C TRP A 33 17.18 1.46 -1.26
N ILE A 34 16.89 1.29 -2.54
CA ILE A 34 16.44 0.00 -3.11
C ILE A 34 17.55 -1.06 -3.03
N ASN A 35 18.80 -0.67 -3.27
CA ASN A 35 19.95 -1.59 -3.15
C ASN A 35 20.32 -1.92 -1.69
N GLY A 36 19.75 -1.21 -0.71
CA GLY A 36 20.11 -1.38 0.70
C GLY A 36 21.46 -0.78 1.08
N GLU A 37 22.12 -0.07 0.16
CA GLU A 37 23.40 0.62 0.40
C GLU A 37 23.24 1.77 1.41
N LYS A 38 22.07 2.40 1.44
CA LYS A 38 21.77 3.52 2.34
C LYS A 38 20.35 3.41 2.88
N LYS A 39 20.16 3.60 4.19
CA LYS A 39 18.83 3.66 4.81
C LYS A 39 18.28 5.11 4.70
N PRO A 40 17.03 5.32 4.22
CA PRO A 40 16.41 6.64 4.25
C PRO A 40 16.16 7.09 5.69
N THR A 41 16.09 8.41 5.91
CA THR A 41 15.59 8.93 7.19
C THR A 41 14.07 8.77 7.26
N VAL A 42 13.50 8.80 8.47
CA VAL A 42 12.05 8.69 8.69
C VAL A 42 11.29 9.77 7.93
N ILE A 43 11.82 11.00 7.90
CA ILE A 43 11.21 12.13 7.19
C ILE A 43 11.27 11.91 5.68
N GLN A 44 12.41 11.49 5.14
CA GLN A 44 12.57 11.18 3.71
C GLN A 44 11.63 10.08 3.24
N LEU A 45 11.48 9.02 4.04
CA LEU A 45 10.58 7.93 3.72
C LEU A 45 9.11 8.38 3.82
N ALA A 46 8.76 9.25 4.77
CA ALA A 46 7.41 9.80 4.88
C ALA A 46 7.06 10.72 3.70
N ASP A 47 7.99 11.52 3.21
CA ASP A 47 7.78 12.37 2.03
C ASP A 47 7.71 11.54 0.74
N PHE A 48 8.52 10.48 0.63
CA PHE A 48 8.40 9.51 -0.44
C PHE A 48 7.01 8.87 -0.45
N ALA A 49 6.54 8.37 0.71
CA ALA A 49 5.23 7.75 0.88
C ALA A 49 4.09 8.65 0.40
N LYS A 50 4.13 9.95 0.74
CA LYS A 50 3.17 10.96 0.25
C LYS A 50 3.25 11.12 -1.27
N SER A 51 4.45 11.16 -1.83
CA SER A 51 4.65 11.31 -3.28
C SER A 51 4.08 10.13 -4.06
N VAL A 52 4.18 8.92 -3.53
CA VAL A 52 3.67 7.71 -4.19
C VAL A 52 2.23 7.35 -3.82
N HIS A 53 1.59 8.13 -2.94
CA HIS A 53 0.24 7.86 -2.40
C HIS A 53 0.12 6.48 -1.72
N ILE A 54 1.21 5.96 -1.15
CA ILE A 54 1.22 4.69 -0.40
C ILE A 54 1.39 5.04 1.08
N PRO A 55 0.58 4.45 1.99
CA PRO A 55 0.74 4.71 3.42
C PRO A 55 2.14 4.33 3.90
N PHE A 56 2.78 5.22 4.66
CA PHE A 56 4.14 5.03 5.20
C PHE A 56 4.36 3.65 5.84
N GLY A 57 3.36 3.14 6.57
CA GLY A 57 3.44 1.84 7.24
C GLY A 57 3.64 0.64 6.31
N PHE A 58 3.31 0.77 5.02
CA PHE A 58 3.37 -0.34 4.08
C PHE A 58 4.82 -0.72 3.73
N PHE A 59 5.76 0.22 3.82
CA PHE A 59 7.18 -0.05 3.54
C PHE A 59 7.87 -0.91 4.60
N PHE A 60 7.19 -1.20 5.70
CA PHE A 60 7.67 -2.10 6.76
C PHE A 60 7.03 -3.48 6.69
N LEU A 61 6.13 -3.70 5.73
CA LEU A 61 5.50 -5.00 5.51
C LEU A 61 6.45 -5.91 4.73
N ASN A 62 6.41 -7.20 5.03
CA ASN A 62 7.18 -8.20 4.28
C ASN A 62 6.62 -8.38 2.85
N GLU A 63 5.30 -8.27 2.70
CA GLU A 63 4.58 -8.31 1.43
C GLU A 63 3.33 -7.44 1.52
N LEU A 64 2.82 -6.97 0.36
CA LEU A 64 1.57 -6.24 0.32
C LEU A 64 0.40 -7.18 0.63
N PRO A 65 -0.52 -6.81 1.54
CA PRO A 65 -1.65 -7.65 1.88
C PRO A 65 -2.64 -7.73 0.71
N ILE A 66 -3.05 -8.94 0.36
CA ILE A 66 -4.10 -9.18 -0.65
C ILE A 66 -5.46 -9.00 0.01
N ILE A 67 -6.16 -7.92 -0.32
CA ILE A 67 -7.48 -7.61 0.25
C ILE A 67 -8.55 -8.49 -0.44
N LYS A 68 -8.98 -9.55 0.24
CA LYS A 68 -10.09 -10.40 -0.25
C LYS A 68 -11.43 -9.73 0.00
N ASN A 69 -12.08 -9.27 -1.06
CA ASN A 69 -13.43 -8.73 -1.01
C ASN A 69 -14.46 -9.86 -1.00
N THR A 70 -15.28 -9.90 0.05
CA THR A 70 -16.30 -10.94 0.25
C THR A 70 -17.72 -10.41 0.04
N ILE A 71 -17.87 -9.17 -0.43
CA ILE A 71 -19.18 -8.52 -0.54
C ILE A 71 -19.83 -8.92 -1.85
N PRO A 72 -21.03 -9.54 -1.82
CA PRO A 72 -21.72 -9.99 -3.02
C PRO A 72 -22.03 -8.85 -3.98
N LEU A 73 -21.64 -9.02 -5.25
CA LEU A 73 -22.04 -8.13 -6.34
C LEU A 73 -23.40 -8.60 -6.88
N PHE A 74 -24.47 -7.95 -6.42
CA PHE A 74 -25.85 -8.34 -6.78
C PHE A 74 -26.22 -8.18 -8.25
N ARG A 75 -25.42 -7.43 -9.03
CA ARG A 75 -25.64 -7.22 -10.47
C ARG A 75 -25.01 -8.31 -11.34
N THR A 76 -24.10 -9.11 -10.79
CA THR A 76 -23.40 -10.15 -11.53
C THR A 76 -23.92 -11.50 -11.07
N ASN A 77 -24.33 -12.37 -11.99
CA ASN A 77 -24.76 -13.74 -11.67
C ASN A 77 -23.61 -14.64 -11.16
N SER A 78 -22.46 -14.07 -10.81
CA SER A 78 -21.30 -14.78 -10.27
C SER A 78 -21.47 -15.00 -8.77
N LYS A 79 -21.45 -16.27 -8.35
CA LYS A 79 -21.50 -16.68 -6.93
C LYS A 79 -20.27 -16.26 -6.12
N VAL A 80 -19.22 -15.78 -6.78
CA VAL A 80 -17.99 -15.27 -6.16
C VAL A 80 -17.69 -13.90 -6.76
N PRO A 81 -17.81 -12.81 -5.98
CA PRO A 81 -17.43 -11.48 -6.45
C PRO A 81 -15.93 -11.38 -6.28
N HIS A 82 -15.17 -11.66 -7.33
CA HIS A 82 -13.77 -11.25 -7.39
C HIS A 82 -13.73 -9.90 -8.10
N PHE A 83 -13.91 -8.83 -7.33
CA PHE A 83 -13.69 -7.48 -7.82
C PHE A 83 -12.78 -6.76 -6.83
N ASP A 84 -11.70 -6.19 -7.35
CA ASP A 84 -10.85 -5.29 -6.59
C ASP A 84 -11.55 -3.93 -6.52
N TYR A 85 -12.23 -3.69 -5.41
CA TYR A 85 -12.80 -2.37 -5.14
C TYR A 85 -11.69 -1.33 -5.10
N SER A 86 -11.94 -0.15 -5.68
CA SER A 86 -11.05 0.99 -5.50
C SER A 86 -10.89 1.32 -4.02
N TYR A 87 -9.78 1.96 -3.65
CA TYR A 87 -9.52 2.36 -2.27
C TYR A 87 -10.68 3.17 -1.68
N GLU A 88 -11.18 4.18 -2.42
CA GLU A 88 -12.27 5.05 -1.97
C GLU A 88 -13.59 4.31 -1.75
N LEU A 89 -13.90 3.37 -2.64
CA LEU A 89 -15.08 2.53 -2.47
C LEU A 89 -14.90 1.59 -1.27
N SER A 90 -13.71 1.03 -1.10
CA SER A 90 -13.41 0.16 0.04
C SER A 90 -13.54 0.90 1.38
N GLU A 91 -13.05 2.14 1.47
CA GLU A 91 -13.21 3.02 2.64
C GLU A 91 -14.68 3.26 2.95
N THR A 92 -15.45 3.59 1.92
CA THR A 92 -16.89 3.84 2.06
C THR A 92 -17.65 2.59 2.54
N ILE A 93 -17.26 1.40 2.08
CA ILE A 93 -17.97 0.16 2.42
C ILE A 93 -17.53 -0.44 3.77
N LYS A 94 -16.31 -0.16 4.27
CA LYS A 94 -15.80 -0.64 5.56
C LYS A 94 -16.80 -0.54 6.73
N PRO A 95 -17.49 0.59 7.00
CA PRO A 95 -18.45 0.69 8.09
C PRO A 95 -19.63 -0.30 7.95
N PHE A 96 -20.07 -0.58 6.73
CA PHE A 96 -21.20 -1.48 6.46
C PHE A 96 -20.86 -2.96 6.68
N LYS A 97 -19.58 -3.36 6.52
CA LYS A 97 -19.14 -4.74 6.78
C LYS A 97 -19.13 -5.11 8.26
N LYS A 98 -18.94 -4.14 9.16
CA LYS A 98 -18.80 -4.36 10.62
C LYS A 98 -20.16 -4.51 11.32
N GLY A 99 -21.22 -3.97 10.74
CA GLY A 99 -22.59 -4.21 11.18
C GLY A 99 -23.08 -5.57 10.72
N LYS A 100 -22.81 -6.63 11.50
CA LYS A 100 -23.67 -7.82 11.46
C LYS A 100 -25.08 -7.35 11.85
N ILE A 101 -25.92 -7.08 10.85
CA ILE A 101 -27.37 -7.10 11.00
C ILE A 101 -27.74 -8.49 11.48
N GLY A 102 -28.01 -8.61 12.79
CA GLY A 102 -28.59 -9.80 13.37
C GLY A 102 -30.00 -9.97 12.83
N TRP A 103 -30.17 -11.02 12.03
CA TRP A 103 -31.42 -11.73 11.82
C TRP A 103 -31.10 -13.21 12.02
#